data_AF-A0A529LQU1-F1
#
_entry.id   AF-A0A529LQU1-F1
#
_cell.length_a   1.000
_cell.length_b   1.000
_cell.length_c   1.000
_cell.angle_alpha   90.00
_cell.angle_beta   90.00
_cell.angle_gamma   90.00
#
_symmetry.space_group_name_H-M   'P 1'
#
loop_
_entity.id
_entity.type
_entity.pdbx_description
1 polymer ?
#
loop_
_entity_poly.entity_id
_entity_poly.type
_entity_poly.pdbx_seq_one_letter_code
_entity_poly.pdbx_strand_id
1 'polypeptide(L)'
;GDASAFQRQLLDGRGAAVGEALPIQTVRAVMFARIAMLSAGGSGLSQHVFTALVEALNAGVHPVMPSLGSIGAGDLVMMTAIAHTLIGEGDADYQSRRMPSAKALMMARLAPVSLAPKDGLSLINASAVSAGAGALALVDVLSAMEQQQQAGALTMEALGANRTILDPRLH
;
A
#
# COMPACT_ATOMS: atom_id res chain seq x y z
N GLY A 1 -26.90 -11.14 -15.18
CA GLY A 1 -26.66 -10.93 -13.74
C GLY A 1 -26.30 -9.48 -13.52
N ASP A 2 -26.63 -8.92 -12.36
CA ASP A 2 -26.26 -7.55 -12.01
C ASP A 2 -24.73 -7.43 -11.85
N ALA A 3 -24.10 -6.70 -12.76
CA ALA A 3 -22.65 -6.55 -12.82
C ALA A 3 -22.06 -5.78 -11.64
N SER A 4 -22.86 -4.91 -10.99
CA SER A 4 -22.46 -4.19 -9.77
C SER A 4 -22.46 -5.13 -8.57
N ALA A 5 -23.54 -5.90 -8.39
CA ALA A 5 -23.62 -6.93 -7.35
C ALA A 5 -22.49 -7.97 -7.46
N PHE A 6 -22.09 -8.32 -8.69
CA PHE A 6 -20.95 -9.22 -8.92
C PHE A 6 -19.61 -8.65 -8.43
N GLN A 7 -19.38 -7.34 -8.52
CA GLN A 7 -18.14 -6.75 -7.99
C GLN A 7 -18.04 -6.92 -6.48
N ARG A 8 -19.14 -6.71 -5.76
CA ARG A 8 -19.19 -6.94 -4.31
C ARG A 8 -18.93 -8.40 -3.97
N GLN A 9 -19.62 -9.33 -4.62
CA GLN A 9 -19.38 -10.76 -4.42
C GLN A 9 -17.92 -11.17 -4.69
N LEU A 10 -17.28 -10.54 -5.68
CA LEU A 10 -15.87 -10.77 -6.01
C LEU A 10 -14.93 -10.31 -4.89
N LEU A 11 -15.24 -9.19 -4.23
CA LEU A 11 -14.51 -8.71 -3.05
C LEU A 11 -14.69 -9.65 -1.87
N ASP A 12 -15.94 -9.97 -1.53
CA ASP A 12 -16.28 -10.84 -0.40
C ASP A 12 -15.62 -12.21 -0.54
N GLY A 13 -15.66 -12.80 -1.74
CA GLY A 13 -15.03 -14.09 -2.04
C GLY A 13 -13.50 -14.08 -2.05
N ARG A 14 -12.86 -12.92 -1.90
CA ARG A 14 -11.40 -12.74 -1.85
C ARG A 14 -10.93 -12.09 -0.55
N GLY A 15 -11.83 -11.75 0.37
CA GLY A 15 -11.54 -11.16 1.68
C GLY A 15 -11.07 -12.20 2.70
N ALA A 16 -9.90 -12.78 2.48
CA ALA A 16 -9.34 -13.86 3.32
C ALA A 16 -7.93 -13.57 3.85
N ALA A 17 -7.52 -12.29 3.88
CA ALA A 17 -6.23 -11.89 4.44
C ALA A 17 -6.24 -12.10 5.96
N VAL A 18 -5.10 -12.50 6.53
CA VAL A 18 -4.94 -12.81 7.96
C VAL A 18 -3.66 -12.20 8.52
N GLY A 19 -3.44 -12.38 9.82
CA GLY A 19 -2.26 -11.89 10.53
C GLY A 19 -2.43 -10.46 11.05
N GLU A 20 -1.35 -9.94 11.61
CA GLU A 20 -1.30 -8.59 12.18
C GLU A 20 -1.56 -7.52 11.12
N ALA A 21 -2.13 -6.40 11.53
CA ALA A 21 -2.36 -5.28 10.63
C ALA A 21 -1.03 -4.67 10.15
N LEU A 22 -0.95 -4.35 8.85
CA LEU A 22 0.18 -3.62 8.30
C LEU A 22 0.33 -2.26 9.00
N PRO A 23 1.57 -1.78 9.21
CA PRO A 23 1.80 -0.43 9.70
C PRO A 23 1.17 0.62 8.79
N ILE A 24 0.66 1.71 9.36
CA ILE A 24 0.01 2.80 8.62
C ILE A 24 0.90 3.34 7.49
N GLN A 25 2.22 3.47 7.73
CA GLN A 25 3.17 3.91 6.71
C GLN A 25 3.16 2.97 5.49
N THR A 26 3.14 1.66 5.72
CA THR A 26 3.04 0.64 4.68
C THR A 26 1.71 0.75 3.95
N VAL A 27 0.58 0.82 4.67
CA VAL A 27 -0.76 0.99 4.06
C VAL A 27 -0.81 2.21 3.15
N ARG A 28 -0.26 3.35 3.58
CA ARG A 28 -0.18 4.57 2.76
C ARG A 28 0.65 4.35 1.49
N ALA A 29 1.79 3.66 1.61
CA ALA A 29 2.61 3.32 0.45
C ALA A 29 1.87 2.38 -0.52
N VAL A 30 1.09 1.41 -0.01
CA VAL A 30 0.24 0.54 -0.83
C VAL A 30 -0.83 1.33 -1.58
N MET A 31 -1.56 2.20 -0.88
CA MET A 31 -2.58 3.06 -1.49
C MET A 31 -1.97 3.93 -2.59
N PHE A 32 -0.82 4.58 -2.31
CA PHE A 32 -0.12 5.40 -3.29
C PHE A 32 0.37 4.58 -4.49
N ALA A 33 0.97 3.41 -4.27
CA ALA A 33 1.39 2.52 -5.35
C ALA A 33 0.20 2.11 -6.23
N ARG A 34 -0.97 1.83 -5.63
CA ARG A 34 -2.18 1.53 -6.40
C ARG A 34 -2.66 2.73 -7.22
N ILE A 35 -2.68 3.93 -6.63
CA ILE A 35 -3.03 5.16 -7.35
C ILE A 35 -2.11 5.38 -8.55
N ALA A 36 -0.80 5.23 -8.36
CA ALA A 36 0.20 5.37 -9.42
C ALA A 36 0.02 4.34 -10.56
N MET A 37 -0.32 3.09 -10.21
CA MET A 37 -0.64 2.07 -11.22
C MET A 37 -1.93 2.37 -11.97
N LEU A 38 -2.95 2.91 -11.30
CA LEU A 38 -4.24 3.25 -11.89
C LEU A 38 -4.14 4.49 -12.80
N SER A 39 -3.29 5.46 -12.45
CA SER A 39 -3.13 6.70 -13.22
C SER A 39 -2.49 6.48 -14.59
N ALA A 40 -1.79 5.36 -14.80
CA ALA A 40 -1.28 4.95 -16.11
C ALA A 40 -2.41 4.64 -17.12
N GLY A 41 -3.65 4.47 -16.67
CA GLY A 41 -4.79 4.12 -17.52
C GLY A 41 -4.90 2.62 -17.81
N GLY A 42 -5.85 2.24 -18.67
CA GLY A 42 -6.03 0.84 -19.12
C GLY A 42 -6.70 -0.12 -18.12
N SER A 43 -6.87 0.27 -16.84
CA SER A 43 -7.56 -0.54 -15.84
C SER A 43 -9.07 -0.66 -16.09
N GLY A 44 -9.70 0.38 -16.65
CA GLY A 44 -11.15 0.49 -16.77
C GLY A 44 -11.86 0.72 -15.44
N LEU A 45 -11.15 1.30 -14.45
CA LEU A 45 -11.72 1.79 -13.20
C LEU A 45 -12.55 3.06 -13.45
N SER A 46 -13.70 3.15 -12.82
CA SER A 46 -14.53 4.36 -12.86
C SER A 46 -13.85 5.55 -12.19
N GLN A 47 -14.02 6.74 -12.76
CA GLN A 47 -13.35 7.97 -12.30
C GLN A 47 -13.70 8.34 -10.86
N HIS A 48 -14.95 8.15 -10.43
CA HIS A 48 -15.36 8.45 -9.05
C HIS A 48 -14.69 7.53 -8.03
N VAL A 49 -14.43 6.26 -8.38
CA VAL A 49 -13.71 5.32 -7.51
C VAL A 49 -12.23 5.67 -7.41
N PHE A 50 -11.60 6.03 -8.54
CA PHE A 50 -10.22 6.54 -8.53
C PHE A 50 -10.09 7.78 -7.64
N THR A 51 -11.02 8.73 -7.80
CA THR A 51 -11.05 9.97 -7.02
C THR A 51 -11.21 9.67 -5.52
N ALA A 52 -12.14 8.79 -5.16
CA ALA A 52 -12.33 8.39 -3.76
C ALA A 52 -11.10 7.73 -3.13
N LEU A 53 -10.34 6.93 -3.89
CA LEU A 53 -9.08 6.35 -3.40
C LEU A 53 -8.03 7.43 -3.09
N VAL A 54 -7.92 8.44 -3.97
CA VAL A 54 -7.02 9.58 -3.78
C VAL A 54 -7.47 10.43 -2.58
N GLU A 55 -8.77 10.72 -2.48
CA GLU A 55 -9.36 11.48 -1.37
C GLU A 55 -9.16 10.77 -0.02
N ALA A 56 -9.38 9.46 0.04
CA ALA A 56 -9.15 8.68 1.26
C ALA A 56 -7.69 8.74 1.72
N LEU A 57 -6.73 8.59 0.80
CA LEU A 57 -5.30 8.71 1.11
C LEU A 57 -4.96 10.10 1.66
N ASN A 58 -5.45 11.14 0.99
CA ASN A 58 -5.20 12.54 1.34
C ASN A 58 -5.85 12.94 2.67
N ALA A 59 -7.06 12.48 2.93
CA ALA A 59 -7.78 12.72 4.17
C ALA A 59 -7.22 11.94 5.36
N GLY A 60 -6.37 10.94 5.11
CA GLY A 60 -5.78 10.13 6.17
C GLY A 60 -6.67 8.98 6.64
N VAL A 61 -7.58 8.49 5.78
CA VAL A 61 -8.38 7.29 6.02
C VAL A 61 -7.60 6.09 5.48
N HIS A 62 -7.07 5.26 6.37
CA HIS A 62 -6.21 4.13 6.01
C HIS A 62 -6.92 2.81 6.31
N PRO A 63 -7.15 1.91 5.33
CA PRO A 63 -7.77 0.63 5.59
C PRO A 63 -6.94 -0.20 6.59
N VAL A 64 -7.62 -0.95 7.46
CA VAL A 64 -6.95 -1.97 8.28
C VAL A 64 -6.66 -3.17 7.39
N MET A 65 -5.40 -3.32 6.97
CA MET A 65 -4.97 -4.39 6.06
C MET A 65 -4.22 -5.49 6.83
N PRO A 66 -4.70 -6.74 6.88
CA PRO A 66 -3.92 -7.85 7.43
C PRO A 66 -2.65 -8.08 6.59
N SER A 67 -1.57 -8.51 7.23
CA SER A 67 -0.23 -8.61 6.63
C SER A 67 0.03 -9.86 5.80
N LEU A 68 -0.84 -10.88 5.86
CA LEU A 68 -0.67 -12.16 5.15
C LEU A 68 -1.85 -12.41 4.20
N GLY A 69 -1.56 -12.87 2.98
CA GLY A 69 -2.58 -13.21 1.98
C GLY A 69 -2.14 -13.10 0.53
N SER A 70 -0.98 -12.48 0.25
CA SER A 70 -0.38 -12.47 -1.09
C SER A 70 0.44 -13.72 -1.37
N ILE A 71 0.44 -14.16 -2.63
CA ILE A 71 1.32 -15.22 -3.16
C ILE A 71 2.35 -14.69 -4.17
N GLY A 72 2.50 -13.36 -4.27
CA GLY A 72 3.46 -12.72 -5.19
C GLY A 72 3.03 -12.67 -6.66
N ALA A 73 1.87 -13.24 -7.02
CA ALA A 73 1.25 -13.14 -8.34
C ALA A 73 0.01 -12.22 -8.33
N GLY A 74 0.14 -11.07 -7.64
CA GLY A 74 -0.95 -10.14 -7.33
C GLY A 74 -1.38 -10.24 -5.86
N ASP A 75 -1.50 -9.08 -5.21
CA ASP A 75 -1.83 -8.97 -3.77
C ASP A 75 -3.35 -8.96 -3.53
N LEU A 76 -4.11 -9.69 -4.37
CA LEU A 76 -5.56 -9.63 -4.50
C LEU A 76 -6.28 -9.64 -3.15
N VAL A 77 -5.92 -10.61 -2.31
CA VAL A 77 -6.58 -10.89 -1.03
C VAL A 77 -6.38 -9.74 -0.04
N MET A 78 -5.17 -9.19 0.01
CA MET A 78 -4.84 -8.07 0.89
C MET A 78 -5.45 -6.76 0.38
N MET A 79 -5.51 -6.57 -0.93
CA MET A 79 -6.05 -5.36 -1.57
C MET A 79 -7.57 -5.22 -1.41
N THR A 80 -8.29 -6.29 -1.05
CA THR A 80 -9.74 -6.21 -0.74
C THR A 80 -10.03 -5.21 0.38
N ALA A 81 -9.12 -5.03 1.34
CA ALA A 81 -9.28 -4.05 2.42
C ALA A 81 -9.46 -2.61 1.91
N ILE A 82 -8.71 -2.20 0.87
CA ILE A 82 -8.91 -0.89 0.21
C ILE A 82 -10.32 -0.79 -0.37
N ALA A 83 -10.75 -1.83 -1.10
CA ALA A 83 -12.05 -1.82 -1.75
C ALA A 83 -13.21 -1.79 -0.73
N HIS A 84 -13.15 -2.62 0.32
CA HIS A 84 -14.12 -2.59 1.42
C HIS A 84 -14.16 -1.22 2.09
N THR A 85 -13.02 -0.61 2.41
CA THR A 85 -13.01 0.72 3.03
C THR A 85 -13.69 1.76 2.16
N LEU A 86 -13.44 1.78 0.83
CA LEU A 86 -14.06 2.74 -0.07
C LEU A 86 -15.58 2.57 -0.20
N ILE A 87 -16.10 1.35 -0.08
CA ILE A 87 -17.55 1.09 -0.06
C ILE A 87 -18.16 1.19 1.35
N GLY A 88 -17.38 1.67 2.34
CA GLY A 88 -17.84 1.92 3.71
C GLY A 88 -17.81 0.69 4.63
N GLU A 89 -17.14 -0.38 4.22
CA GLU A 89 -17.07 -1.65 4.94
C GLU A 89 -15.71 -1.92 5.57
N GLY A 90 -15.67 -2.89 6.50
CA GLY A 90 -14.49 -3.20 7.27
C GLY A 90 -14.10 -2.08 8.22
N ASP A 91 -12.82 -2.07 8.61
CA ASP A 91 -12.26 -1.09 9.52
C ASP A 91 -11.19 -0.24 8.83
N ALA A 92 -11.06 0.99 9.30
CA ALA A 92 -10.03 1.93 8.90
C ALA A 92 -9.43 2.62 10.14
N ASP A 93 -8.15 2.93 10.05
CA ASP A 93 -7.47 3.86 10.95
C ASP A 93 -7.68 5.29 10.44
N TYR A 94 -8.20 6.15 11.31
CA TYR A 94 -8.39 7.58 11.05
C TYR A 94 -8.08 8.38 12.32
N GLN A 95 -7.25 9.41 12.22
CA GLN A 95 -6.78 10.21 13.36
C GLN A 95 -6.23 9.34 14.50
N SER A 96 -5.38 8.37 14.15
CA SER A 96 -4.74 7.43 15.09
C SER A 96 -5.71 6.54 15.88
N ARG A 97 -6.93 6.34 15.37
CA ARG A 97 -7.94 5.47 15.97
C ARG A 97 -8.53 4.53 14.94
N ARG A 98 -8.58 3.24 15.28
CA ARG A 98 -9.31 2.24 14.53
C ARG A 98 -10.81 2.42 14.72
N MET A 99 -11.56 2.42 13.63
CA MET A 99 -13.02 2.52 13.62
C MET A 99 -13.62 1.92 12.34
N PRO A 100 -14.93 1.67 12.29
CA PRO A 100 -15.58 1.21 11.06
C PRO A 100 -15.33 2.19 9.90
N SER A 101 -15.04 1.66 8.69
CA SER A 101 -14.70 2.46 7.51
C SER A 101 -15.77 3.51 7.18
N ALA A 102 -17.06 3.16 7.26
CA ALA A 102 -18.15 4.13 7.06
C ALA A 102 -18.04 5.34 8.00
N LYS A 103 -17.66 5.11 9.26
CA LYS A 103 -17.47 6.19 10.25
C LYS A 103 -16.25 7.02 9.93
N ALA A 104 -15.13 6.38 9.55
CA ALA A 104 -13.91 7.07 9.15
C ALA A 104 -14.14 7.98 7.93
N LEU A 105 -14.79 7.45 6.88
CA LEU A 105 -15.17 8.22 5.69
C LEU A 105 -16.07 9.41 6.06
N MET A 106 -17.13 9.18 6.84
CA MET A 106 -18.03 10.24 7.29
C MET A 106 -17.29 11.34 8.06
N MET A 107 -16.41 10.96 9.01
CA MET A 107 -15.60 11.92 9.78
C MET A 107 -14.59 12.68 8.92
N ALA A 108 -14.13 12.07 7.82
CA ALA A 108 -13.31 12.69 6.79
C ALA A 108 -14.12 13.51 5.77
N ARG A 109 -15.46 13.58 5.91
CA ARG A 109 -16.40 14.21 4.96
C ARG A 109 -16.38 13.58 3.57
N LEU A 110 -16.09 12.28 3.52
CA LEU A 110 -16.14 11.45 2.31
C LEU A 110 -17.37 10.54 2.34
N ALA A 111 -17.90 10.22 1.18
CA ALA A 111 -19.00 9.28 1.02
C ALA A 111 -18.51 7.91 0.53
N PRO A 112 -19.10 6.80 0.98
CA PRO A 112 -18.86 5.49 0.38
C PRO A 112 -19.18 5.50 -1.12
N VAL A 113 -18.36 4.83 -1.93
CA VAL A 113 -18.58 4.71 -3.37
C VAL A 113 -19.47 3.52 -3.72
N SER A 114 -20.23 3.65 -4.81
CA SER A 114 -20.86 2.51 -5.48
C SER A 114 -19.92 1.96 -6.56
N LEU A 115 -19.82 0.64 -6.66
CA LEU A 115 -18.98 -0.03 -7.64
C LEU A 115 -19.76 -0.27 -8.94
N ALA A 116 -19.24 0.23 -10.05
CA ALA A 116 -19.68 -0.08 -11.40
C ALA A 116 -19.00 -1.36 -11.92
N PRO A 117 -19.38 -1.88 -13.10
CA PRO A 117 -18.73 -3.06 -13.68
C PRO A 117 -17.21 -2.89 -13.74
N LYS A 118 -16.47 -3.93 -13.32
CA LYS A 118 -14.99 -4.00 -13.25
C LYS A 118 -14.33 -3.20 -12.11
N ASP A 119 -15.03 -2.30 -11.41
CA ASP A 119 -14.39 -1.47 -10.38
C ASP A 119 -13.75 -2.28 -9.25
N GLY A 120 -14.45 -3.29 -8.72
CA GLY A 120 -13.94 -4.14 -7.65
C GLY A 120 -12.67 -4.88 -8.07
N LEU A 121 -12.69 -5.54 -9.23
CA LEU A 121 -11.51 -6.21 -9.78
C LEU A 121 -10.37 -5.23 -10.06
N SER A 122 -10.69 -4.06 -10.62
CA SER A 122 -9.72 -3.00 -10.90
C SER A 122 -9.10 -2.44 -9.63
N LEU A 123 -9.77 -2.41 -8.49
CA LEU A 123 -9.14 -2.00 -7.23
C LEU A 123 -8.13 -3.03 -6.73
N ILE A 124 -8.49 -4.31 -6.78
CA ILE A 124 -7.75 -5.36 -6.08
C ILE A 124 -6.66 -6.03 -6.92
N ASN A 125 -6.79 -6.05 -8.25
CA ASN A 125 -5.87 -6.74 -9.14
C ASN A 125 -4.59 -5.94 -9.37
N ALA A 126 -3.68 -6.00 -8.39
CA ALA A 126 -2.42 -5.29 -8.38
C ALA A 126 -1.39 -5.95 -7.47
N SER A 127 -0.10 -5.73 -7.74
CA SER A 127 1.00 -6.02 -6.81
C SER A 127 1.37 -4.79 -5.97
N ALA A 128 0.36 -4.02 -5.53
CA ALA A 128 0.57 -2.74 -4.87
C ALA A 128 1.09 -2.88 -3.43
N VAL A 129 0.79 -4.00 -2.74
CA VAL A 129 1.37 -4.27 -1.42
C VAL A 129 2.85 -4.53 -1.56
N SER A 130 3.22 -5.41 -2.50
CA SER A 130 4.61 -5.72 -2.81
C SER A 130 5.40 -4.49 -3.26
N ALA A 131 4.83 -3.69 -4.17
CA ALA A 131 5.48 -2.48 -4.67
C ALA A 131 5.60 -1.39 -3.58
N GLY A 132 4.55 -1.16 -2.79
CA GLY A 132 4.56 -0.17 -1.71
C GLY A 132 5.53 -0.53 -0.59
N ALA A 133 5.48 -1.77 -0.10
CA ALA A 133 6.41 -2.25 0.93
C ALA A 133 7.85 -2.31 0.43
N GLY A 134 8.06 -2.77 -0.81
CA GLY A 134 9.38 -2.81 -1.44
C GLY A 134 10.00 -1.42 -1.62
N ALA A 135 9.20 -0.41 -1.96
CA ALA A 135 9.68 0.97 -2.06
C ALA A 135 10.16 1.51 -0.70
N LEU A 136 9.42 1.24 0.38
CA LEU A 136 9.84 1.63 1.74
C LEU A 136 11.14 0.90 2.14
N ALA A 137 11.20 -0.42 1.93
CA ALA A 137 12.38 -1.21 2.25
C ALA A 137 13.62 -0.74 1.47
N LEU A 138 13.46 -0.36 0.19
CA LEU A 138 14.56 0.18 -0.61
C LEU A 138 15.12 1.49 -0.02
N VAL A 139 14.25 2.40 0.42
CA VAL A 139 14.68 3.65 1.06
C VAL A 139 15.45 3.36 2.36
N ASP A 140 14.95 2.44 3.18
CA ASP A 140 15.61 2.06 4.43
C ASP A 140 16.99 1.43 4.18
N VAL A 141 17.10 0.56 3.17
CA VAL A 141 18.38 -0.08 2.78
C VAL A 141 19.38 0.95 2.27
N LEU A 142 18.97 1.90 1.43
CA LEU A 142 19.87 2.94 0.92
C LEU A 142 20.42 3.82 2.06
N SER A 143 19.56 4.19 3.00
CA SER A 143 19.96 4.93 4.21
C SER A 143 20.94 4.12 5.07
N ALA A 144 20.65 2.84 5.28
CA ALA A 144 21.52 1.94 6.04
C ALA A 144 22.89 1.74 5.37
N MET A 145 22.94 1.66 4.04
CA MET A 145 24.19 1.53 3.29
C MET A 145 25.07 2.78 3.44
N GLU A 146 24.49 3.98 3.40
CA GLU A 146 25.23 5.23 3.61
C GLU A 146 25.82 5.30 5.04
N GLN A 147 25.01 4.94 6.05
CA GLN A 147 25.47 4.85 7.43
C GLN A 147 26.57 3.79 7.62
N GLN A 148 26.45 2.64 6.95
CA GLN A 148 27.46 1.59 6.97
C GLN A 148 28.79 2.07 6.39
N GLN A 149 28.76 2.85 5.30
CA GLN A 149 29.99 3.42 4.72
C GLN A 149 30.69 4.37 5.70
N GLN A 150 29.93 5.23 6.38
CA GLN A 150 30.48 6.15 7.40
C GLN A 150 31.06 5.39 8.60
N ALA A 151 30.33 4.41 9.12
CA ALA A 151 30.82 3.56 10.21
C ALA A 151 32.06 2.75 9.81
N GLY A 152 32.10 2.26 8.58
CA GLY A 152 33.26 1.59 8.00
C GLY A 152 34.48 2.50 7.92
N ALA A 153 34.31 3.74 7.44
CA ALA A 153 35.38 4.73 7.39
C ALA A 153 35.93 5.05 8.79
N LEU A 154 35.07 5.27 9.78
CA LEU A 154 35.48 5.52 11.16
C LEU A 154 36.24 4.32 11.76
N THR A 155 35.78 3.10 11.47
CA THR A 155 36.47 1.87 11.91
C THR A 155 37.85 1.75 11.28
N MET A 156 38.00 2.10 10.00
CA MET A 156 39.29 2.13 9.32
C MET A 156 40.24 3.16 9.93
N GLU A 157 39.75 4.34 10.32
CA GLU A 157 40.55 5.35 11.01
C GLU A 157 41.00 4.86 12.40
N ALA A 158 40.08 4.30 13.18
CA ALA A 158 40.37 3.81 14.53
C ALA A 158 41.41 2.69 14.55
N LEU A 159 41.44 1.84 13.53
CA LEU A 159 42.36 0.69 13.42
C LEU A 159 43.63 1.01 12.62
N GLY A 160 43.76 2.21 12.04
CA GLY A 160 44.88 2.55 11.16
C GLY A 160 44.94 1.68 9.89
N ALA A 161 43.78 1.37 9.31
CA ALA A 161 43.67 0.45 8.18
C ALA A 161 44.38 0.98 6.90
N ASN A 162 44.89 0.05 6.07
CA ASN A 162 45.53 0.38 4.80
C ASN A 162 44.52 0.98 3.81
N ARG A 163 44.69 2.26 3.46
CA ARG A 163 43.82 3.00 2.53
C ARG A 163 43.97 2.61 1.07
N THR A 164 45.07 1.94 0.69
CA THR A 164 45.34 1.56 -0.71
C THR A 164 44.23 0.66 -1.27
N ILE A 165 43.55 -0.11 -0.41
CA ILE A 165 42.43 -0.98 -0.82
C ILE A 165 41.20 -0.22 -1.33
N LEU A 166 41.11 1.09 -1.06
CA LEU A 166 40.01 1.96 -1.50
C LEU A 166 40.35 2.75 -2.77
N ASP A 167 41.54 2.52 -3.36
CA ASP A 167 41.96 3.23 -4.56
C ASP A 167 41.00 2.92 -5.73
N PRO A 168 40.38 3.94 -6.37
CA PRO A 168 39.45 3.73 -7.48
C PRO A 168 40.06 2.99 -8.67
N ARG A 169 41.40 2.93 -8.78
CA ARG A 169 42.10 2.19 -9.86
C ARG A 169 42.08 0.68 -9.67
N LEU A 170 41.65 0.18 -8.51
CA LEU A 170 41.57 -1.25 -8.18
C LEU A 170 40.15 -1.83 -8.40
N HIS A 171 39.18 -1.02 -8.85
CA HIS A 171 37.77 -1.37 -9.04
C HIS A 171 37.26 -0.90 -10.41
#